data_AF-A0A971VIV2-F1
#
_entry.id   AF-A0A971VIV2-F1
#
_cell.length_a   1.000
_cell.length_b   1.000
_cell.length_c   1.000
_cell.angle_alpha   90.00
_cell.angle_beta   90.00
_cell.angle_gamma   90.00
#
_symmetry.space_group_name_H-M   'P 1'
#
loop_
_entity.id
_entity.type
_entity.pdbx_description
1 polymer ?
#
loop_
_entity_poly.entity_id
_entity_poly.type
_entity_poly.pdbx_seq_one_letter_code
_entity_poly.pdbx_strand_id
1 'polypeptide(L)'
;MTSILPYWDQNVEFNIEPWFPYAKDYSPVTVNKLLCPLLENVAGLAFEMHSEFLFLRSFQRGNVGTLARQNMIDPIRNSGLELGFTAVFTYSEEMENCIVKILHRFEGLKAALTLCGIWNDSVLVDECKVIMLVSEDPFFDEDRFFLTLEKSFQILSGKNKSNISFFAEKFGYRRFSISYETDDITNMRITQALFDIELDQTREVIGPTPELKLPRILGSRKI
;
A
#
# COMPACT_ATOMS: atom_id res chain seq x y z
N MET A 1 16.66 -4.00 -11.65
CA MET A 1 16.02 -5.31 -11.41
C MET A 1 14.59 -5.21 -11.92
N THR A 2 14.11 -6.22 -12.63
CA THR A 2 12.74 -6.26 -13.18
C THR A 2 11.76 -6.69 -12.09
N SER A 3 10.71 -5.91 -11.84
CA SER A 3 9.64 -6.27 -10.91
C SER A 3 8.89 -7.52 -11.38
N ILE A 4 8.33 -8.27 -10.43
CA ILE A 4 7.58 -9.51 -10.69
C ILE A 4 6.09 -9.19 -10.87
N LEU A 5 5.57 -8.27 -10.06
CA LEU A 5 4.21 -7.79 -10.15
C LEU A 5 4.06 -6.85 -11.36
N PRO A 6 2.88 -6.87 -11.99
CA PRO A 6 2.53 -5.89 -13.02
C PRO A 6 2.41 -4.48 -12.40
N TYR A 7 2.27 -3.47 -13.25
CA TYR A 7 1.94 -2.10 -12.82
C TYR A 7 0.42 -1.87 -12.89
N TRP A 8 -0.11 -0.96 -12.06
CA TRP A 8 -1.46 -0.44 -12.24
C TRP A 8 -1.48 0.69 -13.27
N ASP A 9 -2.59 0.85 -13.99
CA ASP A 9 -2.81 1.95 -14.93
C ASP A 9 -3.11 3.31 -14.27
N GLN A 10 -3.12 3.36 -12.93
CA GLN A 10 -3.47 4.54 -12.14
C GLN A 10 -2.59 4.65 -10.91
N ASN A 11 -2.17 5.89 -10.62
CA ASN A 11 -1.46 6.24 -9.41
C ASN A 11 -2.41 6.26 -8.20
N VAL A 12 -1.86 6.00 -7.02
CA VAL A 12 -2.56 6.16 -5.74
C VAL A 12 -2.18 7.53 -5.18
N GLU A 13 -3.19 8.28 -4.74
CA GLU A 13 -2.97 9.61 -4.17
C GLU A 13 -3.60 9.67 -2.78
N PHE A 14 -2.78 10.00 -1.78
CA PHE A 14 -3.24 10.22 -0.41
C PHE A 14 -3.16 11.70 -0.07
N ASN A 15 -4.30 12.28 0.28
CA ASN A 15 -4.34 13.62 0.86
C ASN A 15 -4.17 13.52 2.36
N ILE A 16 -3.15 14.19 2.89
CA ILE A 16 -2.98 14.39 4.30
C ILE A 16 -3.55 15.74 4.73
N GLU A 17 -4.21 15.73 5.87
CA GLU A 17 -4.78 16.92 6.47
C GLU A 17 -3.70 17.86 7.05
N PRO A 18 -3.78 19.19 6.80
CA PRO A 18 -2.73 20.17 7.11
C PRO A 18 -2.50 20.43 8.60
N TRP A 19 -3.48 20.08 9.45
CA TRP A 19 -3.47 20.37 10.88
C TRP A 19 -2.70 19.34 11.72
N PHE A 20 -2.26 18.23 11.10
CA PHE A 20 -1.33 17.28 11.71
C PHE A 20 -0.09 17.14 10.81
N PRO A 21 1.09 17.62 11.24
CA PRO A 21 2.26 17.64 10.37
C PRO A 21 2.65 16.22 9.92
N TYR A 22 2.90 16.07 8.62
CA TYR A 22 3.69 14.95 8.10
C TYR A 22 5.02 14.89 8.86
N ALA A 23 5.62 13.72 9.02
CA ALA A 23 6.82 13.53 9.85
C ALA A 23 6.60 13.69 11.39
N LYS A 24 5.36 13.85 11.89
CA LYS A 24 5.07 14.01 13.34
C LYS A 24 3.90 13.19 13.87
N ASP A 25 3.95 11.85 13.79
CA ASP A 25 2.99 10.98 14.51
C ASP A 25 3.62 10.15 15.61
N TYR A 26 2.88 9.97 16.70
CA TYR A 26 3.27 9.13 17.82
C TYR A 26 2.51 7.81 17.72
N SER A 27 3.26 6.73 17.47
CA SER A 27 2.78 5.35 17.42
C SER A 27 1.90 4.94 16.21
N PRO A 28 2.34 5.21 14.96
CA PRO A 28 1.59 4.88 13.73
C PRO A 28 1.36 3.38 13.50
N VAL A 29 2.11 2.50 14.15
CA VAL A 29 1.94 1.04 14.11
C VAL A 29 1.02 0.58 15.24
N THR A 30 1.29 1.04 16.46
CA THR A 30 0.56 0.65 17.68
C THR A 30 -0.91 1.07 17.61
N VAL A 31 -1.24 2.18 16.94
CA VAL A 31 -2.65 2.63 16.80
C VAL A 31 -3.54 1.60 16.10
N ASN A 32 -2.98 0.77 15.20
CA ASN A 32 -3.72 -0.28 14.50
C ASN A 32 -4.31 -1.33 15.46
N LYS A 33 -3.73 -1.47 16.66
CA LYS A 33 -4.23 -2.33 17.74
C LYS A 33 -5.64 -1.98 18.19
N LEU A 34 -6.02 -0.70 18.10
CA LEU A 34 -7.35 -0.22 18.50
C LEU A 34 -8.46 -0.87 17.65
N LEU A 35 -8.14 -1.28 16.43
CA LEU A 35 -9.04 -1.98 15.53
C LEU A 35 -8.83 -3.49 15.61
N CYS A 36 -7.58 -3.95 15.48
CA CYS A 36 -7.26 -5.37 15.53
C CYS A 36 -5.78 -5.60 15.92
N PRO A 37 -5.48 -6.43 16.95
CA PRO A 37 -4.11 -6.79 17.29
C PRO A 37 -3.33 -7.47 16.16
N LEU A 38 -4.02 -8.18 15.26
CA LEU A 38 -3.41 -8.78 14.07
C LEU A 38 -2.80 -7.71 13.14
N LEU A 39 -3.51 -6.59 12.96
CA LEU A 39 -3.04 -5.50 12.09
C LEU A 39 -1.85 -4.76 12.70
N GLU A 40 -1.82 -4.57 14.02
CA GLU A 40 -0.61 -4.07 14.72
C GLU A 40 0.59 -4.98 14.42
N ASN A 41 0.42 -6.29 14.52
CA ASN A 41 1.53 -7.22 14.29
C ASN A 41 1.95 -7.27 12.83
N VAL A 42 1.00 -7.29 11.88
CA VAL A 42 1.30 -7.22 10.44
C VAL A 42 2.03 -5.93 10.09
N ALA A 43 1.55 -4.78 10.58
CA ALA A 43 2.18 -3.48 10.35
C ALA A 43 3.59 -3.43 10.95
N GLY A 44 3.79 -4.04 12.12
CA GLY A 44 5.11 -4.16 12.72
C GLY A 44 6.04 -5.06 11.90
N LEU A 45 5.58 -6.25 11.53
CA LEU A 45 6.35 -7.22 10.74
C LEU A 45 6.63 -6.73 9.32
N ALA A 46 5.83 -5.82 8.76
CA ALA A 46 6.15 -5.18 7.48
C ALA A 46 7.52 -4.49 7.51
N PHE A 47 7.92 -3.87 8.64
CA PHE A 47 9.26 -3.28 8.77
C PHE A 47 10.38 -4.31 8.66
N GLU A 48 10.15 -5.54 9.11
CA GLU A 48 11.10 -6.65 8.98
C GLU A 48 11.19 -7.14 7.52
N MET A 49 10.21 -6.77 6.69
CA MET A 49 10.20 -6.98 5.24
C MET A 49 10.70 -5.74 4.48
N HIS A 50 11.35 -4.78 5.15
CA HIS A 50 11.78 -3.51 4.56
C HIS A 50 10.64 -2.74 3.88
N SER A 51 9.46 -2.78 4.48
CA SER A 51 8.23 -2.23 3.92
C SER A 51 7.34 -1.68 5.05
N GLU A 52 6.27 -0.98 4.69
CA GLU A 52 5.38 -0.31 5.62
C GLU A 52 3.94 -0.50 5.22
N PHE A 53 3.09 -0.71 6.21
CA PHE A 53 1.65 -0.78 6.01
C PHE A 53 1.01 0.61 6.03
N LEU A 54 0.90 1.22 4.86
CA LEU A 54 0.47 2.61 4.71
C LEU A 54 -1.03 2.77 4.93
N PHE A 55 -1.81 1.91 4.30
CA PHE A 55 -3.25 2.07 4.23
C PHE A 55 -3.97 0.74 4.04
N LEU A 56 -5.14 0.63 4.66
CA LEU A 56 -6.15 -0.38 4.43
C LEU A 56 -7.50 0.31 4.42
N ARG A 57 -8.32 -0.02 3.43
CA ARG A 57 -9.74 0.28 3.39
C ARG A 57 -10.49 -1.01 3.18
N SER A 58 -11.46 -1.27 4.04
CA SER A 58 -12.34 -2.41 3.88
C SER A 58 -13.70 -2.20 4.52
N PHE A 59 -14.69 -2.97 4.08
CA PHE A 59 -16.03 -2.91 4.66
C PHE A 59 -16.04 -3.42 6.11
N GLN A 60 -15.23 -4.44 6.42
CA GLN A 60 -15.24 -5.08 7.74
C GLN A 60 -14.49 -4.25 8.79
N ARG A 61 -13.41 -3.55 8.40
CA ARG A 61 -12.50 -2.86 9.34
C ARG A 61 -12.37 -1.36 9.13
N GLY A 62 -13.03 -0.80 8.11
CA GLY A 62 -12.97 0.63 7.80
C GLY A 62 -11.59 1.03 7.27
N ASN A 63 -11.11 2.21 7.67
CA ASN A 63 -9.82 2.76 7.25
C ASN A 63 -8.76 2.56 8.33
N VAL A 64 -7.64 1.92 7.99
CA VAL A 64 -6.54 1.54 8.91
C VAL A 64 -5.18 1.76 8.26
N GLY A 65 -4.09 1.79 9.03
CA GLY A 65 -2.73 1.99 8.52
C GLY A 65 -2.09 3.29 9.02
N THR A 66 -0.79 3.43 8.76
CA THR A 66 0.01 4.57 9.25
C THR A 66 -0.48 5.92 8.72
N LEU A 67 -1.18 5.94 7.57
CA LEU A 67 -1.79 7.14 7.00
C LEU A 67 -3.28 7.32 7.33
N ALA A 68 -3.97 6.31 7.87
CA ALA A 68 -5.44 6.29 7.97
C ALA A 68 -6.06 7.16 9.07
N ARG A 69 -5.27 7.69 10.01
CA ARG A 69 -5.78 8.51 11.13
C ARG A 69 -6.59 9.73 10.67
N GLN A 70 -6.31 10.27 9.49
CA GLN A 70 -7.02 11.43 8.95
C GLN A 70 -8.36 11.08 8.31
N ASN A 71 -8.51 9.86 7.75
CA ASN A 71 -9.79 9.36 7.25
C ASN A 71 -10.80 9.06 8.35
N MET A 72 -10.36 8.94 9.60
CA MET A 72 -11.24 8.82 10.77
C MET A 72 -11.87 10.17 11.18
N ILE A 73 -11.35 11.29 10.70
CA ILE A 73 -11.73 12.63 11.19
C ILE A 73 -12.65 13.36 10.21
N ASP A 74 -12.53 13.13 8.90
CA ASP A 74 -13.48 13.63 7.91
C ASP A 74 -13.93 12.52 6.93
N PRO A 75 -15.06 11.84 7.22
CA PRO A 75 -15.62 10.81 6.34
C PRO A 75 -16.30 11.38 5.09
N ILE A 76 -16.62 12.68 5.04
CA ILE A 76 -17.41 13.31 3.96
C ILE A 76 -16.57 13.50 2.70
N ARG A 77 -15.25 13.72 2.84
CA ARG A 77 -14.29 13.89 1.73
C ARG A 77 -13.83 12.59 1.07
N ASN A 78 -14.20 11.42 1.61
CA ASN A 78 -13.67 10.10 1.23
C ASN A 78 -14.64 9.21 0.42
N SER A 79 -15.62 9.82 -0.27
CA SER A 79 -16.71 9.19 -1.02
C SER A 79 -16.31 8.52 -2.36
N GLY A 80 -15.01 8.42 -2.68
CA GLY A 80 -14.53 7.95 -3.99
C GLY A 80 -14.21 6.46 -4.13
N LEU A 81 -14.17 5.68 -3.04
CA LEU A 81 -13.75 4.27 -3.05
C LEU A 81 -14.70 3.38 -2.23
N GLU A 82 -15.97 3.24 -2.64
CA GLU A 82 -17.02 2.80 -1.73
C GLU A 82 -17.15 1.28 -1.49
N LEU A 83 -16.58 0.40 -2.33
CA LEU A 83 -16.82 -1.05 -2.22
C LEU A 83 -15.56 -1.91 -2.43
N GLY A 84 -15.26 -2.78 -1.45
CA GLY A 84 -14.22 -3.81 -1.57
C GLY A 84 -13.10 -3.69 -0.53
N PHE A 85 -12.02 -4.41 -0.79
CA PHE A 85 -10.81 -4.44 0.02
C PHE A 85 -9.67 -3.75 -0.74
N THR A 86 -8.97 -2.83 -0.09
CA THR A 86 -7.74 -2.22 -0.61
C THR A 86 -6.70 -2.16 0.47
N ALA A 87 -5.51 -2.71 0.23
CA ALA A 87 -4.37 -2.57 1.13
C ALA A 87 -3.16 -2.06 0.36
N VAL A 88 -2.38 -1.17 0.98
CA VAL A 88 -1.23 -0.52 0.37
C VAL A 88 -0.02 -0.69 1.28
N PHE A 89 1.05 -1.24 0.70
CA PHE A 89 2.35 -1.39 1.34
C PHE A 89 3.42 -0.65 0.55
N THR A 90 4.42 -0.05 1.20
CA THR A 90 5.59 0.45 0.47
C THR A 90 6.32 -0.71 -0.20
N TYR A 91 6.95 -0.45 -1.34
CA TYR A 91 7.62 -1.48 -2.09
C TYR A 91 8.94 -1.90 -1.44
N SER A 92 9.16 -3.20 -1.40
CA SER A 92 10.48 -3.83 -1.28
C SER A 92 10.47 -5.12 -2.07
N GLU A 93 11.65 -5.58 -2.48
CA GLU A 93 11.77 -6.85 -3.20
C GLU A 93 11.30 -8.03 -2.32
N GLU A 94 11.58 -7.98 -1.01
CA GLU A 94 11.15 -8.98 -0.05
C GLU A 94 9.62 -8.99 0.11
N MET A 95 8.99 -7.82 0.16
CA MET A 95 7.54 -7.69 0.25
C MET A 95 6.87 -8.19 -1.05
N GLU A 96 7.37 -7.77 -2.21
CA GLU A 96 6.85 -8.21 -3.51
C GLU A 96 6.91 -9.74 -3.63
N ASN A 97 8.07 -10.34 -3.34
CA ASN A 97 8.27 -11.79 -3.35
C ASN A 97 7.34 -12.52 -2.38
N CYS A 98 7.03 -11.92 -1.22
CA CYS A 98 6.08 -12.48 -0.27
C CYS A 98 4.65 -12.44 -0.82
N ILE A 99 4.22 -11.28 -1.33
CA ILE A 99 2.86 -11.07 -1.85
C ILE A 99 2.57 -11.99 -3.03
N VAL A 100 3.49 -12.12 -3.99
CA VAL A 100 3.33 -13.02 -5.16
C VAL A 100 3.08 -14.47 -4.73
N LYS A 101 3.76 -14.94 -3.68
CA LYS A 101 3.62 -16.31 -3.16
C LYS A 101 2.29 -16.56 -2.46
N ILE A 102 1.59 -15.53 -1.99
CA ILE A 102 0.30 -15.70 -1.32
C ILE A 102 -0.88 -15.37 -2.23
N LEU A 103 -0.67 -14.59 -3.30
CA LEU A 103 -1.73 -14.07 -4.17
C LEU A 103 -2.64 -15.19 -4.70
N HIS A 104 -2.05 -16.29 -5.20
CA HIS A 104 -2.79 -17.42 -5.76
C HIS A 104 -3.69 -18.17 -4.74
N ARG A 105 -3.55 -17.90 -3.44
CA ARG A 105 -4.36 -18.52 -2.38
C ARG A 105 -5.68 -17.80 -2.13
N PHE A 106 -5.84 -16.60 -2.71
CA PHE A 106 -6.97 -15.71 -2.50
C PHE A 106 -7.61 -15.39 -3.84
N GLU A 107 -8.73 -16.03 -4.12
CA GLU A 107 -9.50 -15.76 -5.33
C GLU A 107 -10.00 -14.31 -5.34
N GLY A 108 -9.91 -13.64 -6.49
CA GLY A 108 -10.33 -12.24 -6.66
C GLY A 108 -9.34 -11.19 -6.15
N LEU A 109 -8.33 -11.56 -5.36
CA LEU A 109 -7.28 -10.64 -4.90
C LEU A 109 -6.28 -10.37 -6.04
N LYS A 110 -6.13 -9.09 -6.39
CA LYS A 110 -5.14 -8.61 -7.37
C LYS A 110 -4.09 -7.78 -6.67
N ALA A 111 -2.85 -7.87 -7.13
CA ALA A 111 -1.74 -7.06 -6.67
C ALA A 111 -1.01 -6.48 -7.87
N ALA A 112 -0.65 -5.21 -7.79
CA ALA A 112 0.22 -4.57 -8.75
C ALA A 112 0.98 -3.42 -8.09
N LEU A 113 2.00 -2.95 -8.79
CA LEU A 113 2.85 -1.84 -8.40
C LEU A 113 2.25 -0.53 -8.90
N THR A 114 2.30 0.51 -8.08
CA THR A 114 1.89 1.86 -8.48
C THR A 114 2.72 2.93 -7.78
N LEU A 115 2.80 4.12 -8.36
CA LEU A 115 3.26 5.30 -7.65
C LEU A 115 2.21 5.71 -6.63
N CYS A 116 2.69 6.15 -5.46
CA CYS A 116 1.90 6.70 -4.39
C CYS A 116 2.36 8.13 -4.10
N GLY A 117 1.54 9.12 -4.44
CA GLY A 117 1.77 10.50 -4.04
C GLY A 117 1.09 10.81 -2.70
N ILE A 118 1.81 11.51 -1.83
CA ILE A 118 1.28 11.99 -0.55
C ILE A 118 1.25 13.51 -0.62
N TRP A 119 0.06 14.08 -0.49
CA TRP A 119 -0.22 15.50 -0.73
C TRP A 119 -0.72 16.18 0.53
N ASN A 120 -0.21 17.37 0.81
CA ASN A 120 -0.80 18.29 1.78
C ASN A 120 -1.43 19.45 1.01
N ASP A 121 -2.76 19.48 0.93
CA ASP A 121 -3.51 20.35 0.04
C ASP A 121 -3.01 20.26 -1.42
N SER A 122 -2.37 21.30 -1.93
CA SER A 122 -1.83 21.36 -3.30
C SER A 122 -0.33 21.05 -3.39
N VAL A 123 0.30 20.60 -2.29
CA VAL A 123 1.74 20.38 -2.19
C VAL A 123 2.03 18.89 -2.07
N LEU A 124 2.77 18.33 -3.04
CA LEU A 124 3.30 16.97 -2.92
C LEU A 124 4.39 16.99 -1.84
N VAL A 125 4.15 16.27 -0.75
CA VAL A 125 5.07 16.20 0.40
C VAL A 125 5.94 14.97 0.38
N ASP A 126 5.49 13.90 -0.25
CA ASP A 126 6.25 12.66 -0.39
C ASP A 126 5.74 11.85 -1.59
N GLU A 127 6.58 10.97 -2.11
CA GLU A 127 6.22 10.03 -3.17
C GLU A 127 7.00 8.73 -2.95
N CYS A 128 6.35 7.60 -3.14
CA CYS A 128 7.00 6.30 -3.04
C CYS A 128 6.38 5.28 -3.99
N LYS A 129 7.15 4.23 -4.32
CA LYS A 129 6.62 3.05 -4.99
C LYS A 129 5.89 2.18 -3.98
N VAL A 130 4.68 1.72 -4.34
CA VAL A 130 3.87 0.88 -3.46
C VAL A 130 3.40 -0.39 -4.16
N ILE A 131 3.13 -1.41 -3.36
CA ILE A 131 2.37 -2.59 -3.73
C ILE A 131 0.93 -2.34 -3.27
N MET A 132 0.02 -2.24 -4.24
CA MET A 132 -1.41 -2.07 -3.99
C MET A 132 -2.15 -3.38 -4.26
N LEU A 133 -2.86 -3.84 -3.24
CA LEU A 133 -3.69 -5.03 -3.20
C LEU A 133 -5.17 -4.61 -3.28
N VAL A 134 -5.93 -5.22 -4.19
CA VAL A 134 -7.35 -4.91 -4.40
C VAL A 134 -8.16 -6.19 -4.54
N SER A 135 -9.29 -6.25 -3.85
CA SER A 135 -10.37 -7.20 -4.13
C SER A 135 -11.69 -6.44 -4.30
N GLU A 136 -12.42 -6.75 -5.36
CA GLU A 136 -13.76 -6.21 -5.61
C GLU A 136 -14.83 -6.88 -4.73
N ASP A 137 -14.51 -8.02 -4.10
CA ASP A 137 -15.43 -8.75 -3.23
C ASP A 137 -15.62 -8.00 -1.90
N PRO A 138 -16.83 -7.48 -1.60
CA PRO A 138 -17.11 -6.81 -0.32
C PRO A 138 -17.02 -7.76 0.89
N PHE A 139 -17.10 -9.08 0.67
CA PHE A 139 -17.03 -10.12 1.69
C PHE A 139 -15.70 -10.85 1.70
N PHE A 140 -14.67 -10.26 1.08
CA PHE A 140 -13.32 -10.80 1.10
C PHE A 140 -12.90 -11.20 2.52
N ASP A 141 -12.33 -12.40 2.66
CA ASP A 141 -11.90 -12.95 3.96
C ASP A 141 -10.58 -12.29 4.40
N GLU A 142 -10.71 -11.08 4.93
CA GLU A 142 -9.57 -10.27 5.35
C GLU A 142 -8.84 -10.88 6.54
N ASP A 143 -9.54 -11.57 7.44
CA ASP A 143 -8.94 -12.28 8.58
C ASP A 143 -7.99 -13.36 8.08
N ARG A 144 -8.45 -14.24 7.19
CA ARG A 144 -7.61 -15.28 6.60
C ARG A 144 -6.45 -14.68 5.81
N PHE A 145 -6.67 -13.58 5.10
CA PHE A 145 -5.62 -12.86 4.38
C PHE A 145 -4.52 -12.38 5.34
N PHE A 146 -4.86 -11.58 6.34
CA PHE A 146 -3.86 -11.03 7.26
C PHE A 146 -3.21 -12.10 8.14
N LEU A 147 -3.91 -13.17 8.52
CA LEU A 147 -3.30 -14.31 9.21
C LEU A 147 -2.29 -15.05 8.33
N THR A 148 -2.57 -15.17 7.03
CA THR A 148 -1.63 -15.78 6.07
C THR A 148 -0.42 -14.89 5.83
N LEU A 149 -0.66 -13.57 5.75
CA LEU A 149 0.39 -12.58 5.57
C LEU A 149 1.31 -12.53 6.81
N GLU A 150 0.75 -12.45 8.01
CA GLU A 150 1.48 -12.49 9.28
C GLU A 150 2.39 -13.72 9.36
N LYS A 151 1.83 -14.91 9.13
CA LYS A 151 2.62 -16.16 9.14
C LYS A 151 3.74 -16.14 8.11
N SER A 152 3.49 -15.58 6.92
CA SER A 152 4.49 -15.50 5.87
C SER A 152 5.62 -14.54 6.26
N PHE A 153 5.31 -13.38 6.84
CA PHE A 153 6.32 -12.46 7.38
C PHE A 153 7.11 -13.08 8.53
N GLN A 154 6.46 -13.82 9.43
CA GLN A 154 7.14 -14.50 10.54
C GLN A 154 8.13 -15.55 10.04
N ILE A 155 7.76 -16.32 9.01
CA ILE A 155 8.63 -17.32 8.40
C ILE A 155 9.82 -16.65 7.70
N LEU A 156 9.59 -15.57 6.95
CA LEU A 156 10.64 -14.89 6.19
C LEU A 156 11.60 -14.09 7.09
N SER A 157 11.07 -13.40 8.09
CA SER A 157 11.89 -12.61 9.04
C SER A 157 12.51 -13.45 10.16
N GLY A 158 12.01 -14.67 10.41
CA GLY A 158 12.39 -15.49 11.54
C GLY A 158 11.93 -14.95 12.90
N LYS A 159 11.02 -13.98 12.93
CA LYS A 159 10.55 -13.28 14.14
C LYS A 159 9.04 -13.40 14.29
N ASN A 160 8.57 -13.61 15.52
CA ASN A 160 7.12 -13.62 15.81
C ASN A 160 6.51 -12.21 15.89
N LYS A 161 7.31 -11.23 16.28
CA LYS A 161 6.95 -9.81 16.40
C LYS A 161 8.14 -8.94 15.98
N SER A 162 7.84 -7.78 15.41
CA SER A 162 8.85 -6.79 15.08
C SER A 162 9.30 -6.03 16.31
N ASN A 163 10.62 -5.95 16.48
CA ASN A 163 11.23 -5.01 17.43
C ASN A 163 11.51 -3.67 16.74
N ILE A 164 11.66 -3.67 15.41
CA ILE A 164 11.94 -2.47 14.61
C ILE A 164 10.81 -1.46 14.78
N SER A 165 9.55 -1.90 14.73
CA SER A 165 8.41 -0.99 14.94
C SER A 165 8.45 -0.32 16.30
N PHE A 166 8.80 -1.04 17.38
CA PHE A 166 8.95 -0.44 18.70
C PHE A 166 10.02 0.66 18.71
N PHE A 167 11.22 0.38 18.17
CA PHE A 167 12.30 1.37 18.12
C PHE A 167 11.95 2.55 17.22
N ALA A 168 11.35 2.27 16.06
CA ALA A 168 10.86 3.25 15.11
C ALA A 168 9.94 4.24 15.85
N GLU A 169 8.88 3.77 16.50
CA GLU A 169 7.94 4.64 17.21
C GLU A 169 8.56 5.40 18.38
N LYS A 170 9.48 4.76 19.12
CA LYS A 170 10.12 5.38 20.31
C LYS A 170 11.12 6.47 19.96
N PHE A 171 11.84 6.32 18.85
CA PHE A 171 13.04 7.12 18.56
C PHE A 171 12.93 8.03 17.33
N GLY A 172 11.77 8.11 16.67
CA GLY A 172 11.52 9.19 15.70
C GLY A 172 10.96 8.76 14.35
N TYR A 173 10.57 7.51 14.18
CA TYR A 173 9.72 7.13 13.06
C TYR A 173 8.33 7.71 13.25
N ARG A 174 8.07 8.75 12.47
CA ARG A 174 6.90 9.59 12.65
C ARG A 174 6.26 9.77 11.29
N ARG A 175 5.48 8.82 10.79
CA ARG A 175 4.57 9.02 9.63
C ARG A 175 5.23 9.69 8.41
N PHE A 176 6.12 8.94 7.74
CA PHE A 176 6.61 9.22 6.38
C PHE A 176 6.82 7.88 5.65
N SER A 177 7.10 7.86 4.34
CA SER A 177 7.59 6.65 3.68
C SER A 177 9.11 6.55 3.82
N ILE A 178 9.64 5.44 4.32
CA ILE A 178 11.07 5.14 4.25
C ILE A 178 11.38 4.83 2.80
N SER A 179 12.21 5.67 2.20
CA SER A 179 12.92 5.34 0.97
C SER A 179 13.91 4.22 1.28
N TYR A 180 13.48 2.97 1.12
CA TYR A 180 14.39 1.83 1.12
C TYR A 180 15.24 1.87 -0.15
N GLU A 181 16.45 1.31 -0.13
CA GLU A 181 17.36 1.32 -1.31
C GLU A 181 16.74 0.68 -2.57
N THR A 182 15.64 -0.06 -2.41
CA THR A 182 14.87 -0.72 -3.46
C THR A 182 13.77 0.15 -4.08
N ASP A 183 13.52 1.36 -3.54
CA ASP A 183 12.49 2.30 -4.00
C ASP A 183 13.01 3.24 -5.11
N ASP A 184 13.16 2.70 -6.33
CA ASP A 184 13.53 3.52 -7.50
C ASP A 184 12.29 4.10 -8.19
N ILE A 185 11.84 5.24 -7.65
CA ILE A 185 10.74 6.05 -8.17
C ILE A 185 11.02 6.54 -9.60
N THR A 186 12.29 6.81 -9.92
CA THR A 186 12.69 7.36 -11.23
C THR A 186 12.43 6.34 -12.33
N ASN A 187 12.81 5.08 -12.10
CA ASN A 187 12.53 3.98 -13.03
C ASN A 187 11.03 3.78 -13.24
N MET A 188 10.21 3.93 -12.20
CA MET A 188 8.75 3.82 -12.32
C MET A 188 8.15 4.95 -13.16
N ARG A 189 8.60 6.20 -12.96
CA ARG A 189 8.19 7.34 -13.78
C ARG A 189 8.63 7.20 -15.24
N ILE A 190 9.83 6.69 -15.49
CA ILE A 190 10.32 6.40 -16.85
C ILE A 190 9.42 5.35 -17.50
N THR A 191 9.09 4.28 -16.77
CA THR A 191 8.21 3.19 -17.24
C THR A 191 6.84 3.74 -17.66
N GLN A 192 6.22 4.58 -16.82
CA GLN A 192 4.94 5.21 -17.10
C GLN A 192 5.00 6.17 -18.30
N ALA A 193 6.05 6.99 -18.39
CA ALA A 193 6.24 7.89 -19.53
C ALA A 193 6.47 7.14 -20.85
N LEU A 194 7.24 6.05 -20.83
CA LEU A 194 7.45 5.19 -22.01
C LEU A 194 6.14 4.56 -22.46
N PHE A 195 5.34 4.09 -21.52
CA PHE A 195 4.02 3.53 -21.79
C PHE A 195 3.07 4.55 -22.45
N ASP A 196 2.99 5.76 -21.92
CA ASP A 196 2.14 6.83 -22.45
C ASP A 196 2.52 7.25 -23.88
N ILE A 197 3.78 7.02 -24.26
CA ILE A 197 4.33 7.37 -25.58
C ILE A 197 4.20 6.21 -26.57
N GLU A 198 4.11 4.96 -26.11
CA GLU A 198 4.11 3.78 -26.98
C GLU A 198 2.80 3.61 -27.78
N LEU A 199 2.95 3.37 -29.08
CA LEU A 199 1.85 2.94 -29.95
C LEU A 199 1.44 1.50 -29.60
N ASP A 200 0.15 1.19 -29.64
CA ASP A 200 -0.43 -0.12 -29.29
C ASP A 200 0.30 -1.32 -29.95
N GLN A 201 0.90 -1.11 -31.12
CA GLN A 201 1.57 -2.14 -31.94
C GLN A 201 2.99 -2.51 -31.46
N THR A 202 3.68 -1.62 -30.72
CA THR A 202 5.05 -1.85 -30.21
C THR A 202 5.09 -2.42 -28.79
N ARG A 203 3.95 -2.36 -28.11
CA ARG A 203 3.77 -2.72 -26.70
C ARG A 203 3.97 -4.21 -26.40
N GLU A 204 3.69 -5.09 -27.37
CA GLU A 204 3.89 -6.54 -27.22
C GLU A 204 5.36 -6.99 -27.33
N VAL A 205 6.23 -6.14 -27.91
CA VAL A 205 7.61 -6.56 -28.30
C VAL A 205 8.68 -5.92 -27.42
N ILE A 206 8.49 -4.69 -26.95
CA ILE A 206 9.52 -3.91 -26.23
C ILE A 206 8.95 -3.18 -25.00
N GLY A 207 7.63 -3.27 -24.80
CA GLY A 207 6.93 -2.46 -23.82
C GLY A 207 7.29 -2.79 -22.37
N PRO A 208 7.14 -1.82 -21.45
CA PRO A 208 7.27 -2.06 -20.03
C PRO A 208 6.30 -3.14 -19.52
N THR A 209 6.55 -3.68 -18.32
CA THR A 209 5.70 -4.72 -17.70
C THR A 209 4.21 -4.33 -17.83
N PRO A 210 3.33 -5.23 -18.30
CA PRO A 210 1.98 -4.85 -18.71
C PRO A 210 1.20 -4.19 -17.57
N GLU A 211 0.67 -3.01 -17.85
CA GLU A 211 -0.26 -2.34 -16.94
C GLU A 211 -1.60 -3.07 -16.88
N LEU A 212 -2.07 -3.36 -15.68
CA LEU A 212 -3.40 -3.85 -15.41
C LEU A 212 -4.33 -2.67 -15.15
N LYS A 213 -5.56 -2.78 -15.67
CA LYS A 213 -6.61 -1.83 -15.32
C LYS A 213 -6.96 -1.99 -13.84
N LEU A 214 -6.81 -0.91 -13.08
CA LEU A 214 -7.27 -0.88 -11.70
C LEU A 214 -8.75 -1.23 -11.67
N PRO A 215 -9.16 -2.25 -10.89
CA PRO A 215 -10.55 -2.65 -10.81
C PRO A 215 -11.41 -1.46 -10.41
N ARG A 216 -12.54 -1.26 -11.08
CA ARG A 216 -13.46 -0.18 -10.75
C ARG A 216 -14.18 -0.55 -9.47
N ILE A 217 -13.57 -0.20 -8.35
CA ILE A 217 -14.28 -0.10 -7.07
C ILE A 217 -15.44 0.87 -7.32
N LEU A 218 -16.67 0.37 -7.29
CA LEU A 218 -17.88 1.13 -7.60
C LEU A 218 -17.91 2.39 -6.72
N GLY A 219 -17.74 3.55 -7.36
CA GLY A 219 -17.56 4.84 -6.69
C GLY A 219 -17.25 5.96 -7.68
N SER A 220 -17.87 5.95 -8.86
CA SER A 220 -17.70 7.01 -9.85
C SER A 220 -18.95 7.88 -9.94
N ARG A 221 -18.86 9.09 -9.41
CA ARG A 221 -19.27 10.28 -10.18
C ARG A 221 -18.19 11.35 -10.03
N LYS A 222 -17.46 11.56 -11.14
CA LYS A 222 -16.93 12.89 -11.45
C LYS A 222 -18.13 13.83 -11.48
N ILE A 223 -18.16 14.81 -10.58
CA ILE A 223 -18.79 16.11 -10.81
C ILE A 223 -17.66 17.13 -10.65
#